data_AF-A0A2S9YH67-F1
#
_entry.id   AF-A0A2S9YH67-F1
#
_cell.length_a   1.000
_cell.length_b   1.000
_cell.length_c   1.000
_cell.angle_alpha   90.00
_cell.angle_beta   90.00
_cell.angle_gamma   90.00
#
_symmetry.space_group_name_H-M   'P 1'
#
loop_
_entity.id
_entity.type
_entity.pdbx_description
1 polymer ?
#
loop_
_entity_poly.entity_id
_entity_poly.type
_entity_poly.pdbx_seq_one_letter_code
_entity_poly.pdbx_strand_id
1 'polypeptide(L)'
;MGAPPRRSPFGFLYCQSPRRYASLEVPITSVRQPAPVKPSLVAARGVVIVSCLIGAACLAESPAGGPAPTAVDVSPTPPSPPPSASATPPAEQPAVVAAEPEPEPEPPPFAGRERVRVDELLAAITEEVPGIAESPSVRADYHAFLTDFEIEHLDDPDIYLDYVRVKIAFEATRAGGWWGLKWDITNEQPNSDKVWAHWKTLELGADAGAIPETTAIAECDELSALFAFVAKRIGLSRRSEVGLLWPTGNHTVAVWTIDRKGDAPTRIVVPTSQIFLNGDQSLGTRGFDPWKQKSIFDYRRQDAAAKLEIPAALANHFVLTIREYGGRSQAVLQDQRNDKEDRQ
;
A
#
# COMPACT_ATOMS: atom_id res chain seq x y z
N MET A 1 -48.69 -35.51 -11.83
CA MET A 1 -48.51 -34.29 -11.00
C MET A 1 -47.02 -34.12 -10.77
N GLY A 2 -46.36 -33.24 -11.53
CA GLY A 2 -44.94 -32.95 -11.38
C GLY A 2 -44.78 -31.43 -11.44
N ALA A 3 -44.35 -30.83 -10.34
CA ALA A 3 -44.09 -29.39 -10.27
C ALA A 3 -42.71 -29.07 -10.86
N PRO A 4 -42.54 -27.97 -11.62
CA PRO A 4 -41.24 -27.56 -12.14
C PRO A 4 -40.43 -26.77 -11.07
N PRO A 5 -39.09 -26.73 -11.16
CA PRO A 5 -38.26 -26.03 -10.21
C PRO A 5 -38.32 -24.50 -10.40
N ARG A 6 -38.32 -23.79 -9.27
CA ARG A 6 -38.33 -22.32 -9.19
C ARG A 6 -36.98 -21.75 -9.63
N ARG A 7 -37.01 -20.80 -10.56
CA ARG A 7 -35.88 -19.92 -10.92
C ARG A 7 -35.64 -18.92 -9.79
N SER A 8 -34.37 -18.75 -9.41
CA SER A 8 -33.92 -17.68 -8.51
C SER A 8 -33.77 -16.36 -9.28
N PRO A 9 -34.18 -15.19 -8.74
CA PRO A 9 -34.00 -13.90 -9.38
C PRO A 9 -32.86 -13.13 -8.69
N PHE A 10 -31.62 -13.36 -9.09
CA PHE A 10 -30.53 -12.42 -8.83
C PHE A 10 -29.71 -12.29 -10.11
N GLY A 11 -30.05 -11.26 -10.90
CA GLY A 11 -29.24 -10.83 -12.03
C GLY A 11 -28.04 -10.05 -11.48
N PHE A 12 -26.86 -10.61 -11.65
CA PHE A 12 -25.60 -9.90 -11.42
C PHE A 12 -25.34 -8.96 -12.61
N LEU A 13 -25.18 -7.67 -12.32
CA LEU A 13 -24.76 -6.68 -13.30
C LEU A 13 -23.23 -6.70 -13.43
N TYR A 14 -22.79 -6.74 -14.67
CA TYR A 14 -21.45 -6.96 -15.18
C TYR A 14 -20.44 -5.87 -14.78
N CYS A 15 -19.20 -6.30 -14.49
CA CYS A 15 -18.01 -5.44 -14.55
C CYS A 15 -17.58 -5.32 -16.02
N GLN A 16 -17.69 -4.12 -16.59
CA GLN A 16 -17.11 -3.82 -17.91
C GLN A 16 -15.67 -3.34 -17.74
N SER A 17 -14.77 -3.91 -18.54
CA SER A 17 -13.36 -3.57 -18.68
C SER A 17 -13.12 -2.06 -18.89
N PRO A 18 -12.07 -1.46 -18.30
CA PRO A 18 -11.68 -0.09 -18.65
C PRO A 18 -10.92 -0.11 -19.99
N ARG A 19 -11.59 0.32 -21.07
CA ARG A 19 -10.91 0.81 -22.27
C ARG A 19 -10.41 2.23 -21.99
N ARG A 20 -9.12 2.45 -22.32
CA ARG A 20 -8.39 3.73 -22.42
C ARG A 20 -9.27 4.99 -22.41
N TYR A 21 -9.05 5.86 -21.42
CA TYR A 21 -9.63 7.20 -21.35
C TYR A 21 -9.21 8.04 -22.56
N ALA A 22 -10.16 8.32 -23.44
CA ALA A 22 -10.18 9.49 -24.29
C ALA A 22 -11.46 10.27 -23.96
N SER A 23 -11.29 11.54 -23.58
CA SER A 23 -12.34 12.45 -23.15
C SER A 23 -13.48 12.55 -24.15
N LEU A 24 -14.70 12.21 -23.72
CA LEU A 24 -15.94 12.50 -24.45
C LEU A 24 -17.02 12.88 -23.43
N GLU A 25 -17.42 14.16 -23.48
CA GLU A 25 -18.59 14.70 -22.80
C GLU A 25 -19.86 14.04 -23.36
N VAL A 26 -20.76 13.58 -22.48
CA VAL A 26 -22.09 13.08 -22.84
C VAL A 26 -23.13 13.70 -21.89
N PRO A 27 -24.28 14.18 -22.42
CA PRO A 27 -25.17 15.09 -21.71
C PRO A 27 -26.13 14.37 -20.75
N ILE A 28 -26.45 15.07 -19.65
CA ILE A 28 -27.41 14.66 -18.62
C ILE A 28 -28.82 14.69 -19.21
N THR A 29 -29.47 13.53 -19.30
CA THR A 29 -30.92 13.43 -19.50
C THR A 29 -31.64 13.27 -18.16
N SER A 30 -32.69 14.07 -18.01
CA SER A 30 -33.54 14.27 -16.84
C SER A 30 -34.24 12.99 -16.36
N VAL A 31 -34.10 12.69 -15.06
CA VAL A 31 -34.89 11.67 -14.35
C VAL A 31 -35.89 12.36 -13.42
N ARG A 32 -37.16 11.95 -13.53
CA ARG A 32 -38.33 12.44 -12.79
C ARG A 32 -38.16 12.29 -11.26
N GLN A 33 -38.46 13.36 -10.52
CA GLN A 33 -38.63 13.37 -9.07
C GLN A 33 -39.95 12.68 -8.65
N PRO A 34 -39.97 11.90 -7.55
CA PRO A 34 -41.21 11.52 -6.86
C PRO A 34 -41.69 12.62 -5.89
N ALA A 35 -43.00 12.63 -5.66
CA ALA A 35 -43.77 13.66 -4.93
C ALA A 35 -43.42 13.78 -3.43
N PRO A 36 -43.61 14.97 -2.81
CA PRO A 36 -43.24 15.22 -1.43
C PRO A 36 -44.28 14.70 -0.41
N VAL A 37 -43.77 14.09 0.67
CA VAL A 37 -44.52 13.71 1.87
C VAL A 37 -44.62 14.92 2.81
N LYS A 38 -45.83 15.14 3.37
CA LYS A 38 -46.17 16.26 4.28
C LYS A 38 -45.38 16.18 5.61
N PRO A 39 -44.84 17.30 6.13
CA PRO A 39 -44.32 17.36 7.49
C PRO A 39 -45.39 17.77 8.51
N SER A 40 -45.33 17.14 9.69
CA SER A 40 -46.12 17.50 10.88
C SER A 40 -45.39 18.57 11.69
N LEU A 41 -46.13 19.61 12.11
CA LEU A 41 -45.71 20.73 12.93
C LEU A 41 -45.44 20.30 14.40
N VAL A 42 -44.31 20.73 14.98
CA VAL A 42 -44.25 21.22 16.37
C VAL A 42 -43.26 22.40 16.46
N ALA A 43 -43.72 23.46 17.13
CA ALA A 43 -43.15 24.79 17.41
C ALA A 43 -41.69 24.78 17.93
N ALA A 44 -40.76 25.63 17.47
CA ALA A 44 -40.61 27.10 17.51
C ALA A 44 -39.76 27.60 18.71
N ARG A 45 -38.62 28.23 18.37
CA ARG A 45 -37.79 29.26 19.06
C ARG A 45 -36.38 29.12 18.44
N GLY A 46 -35.77 30.05 17.71
CA GLY A 46 -35.93 31.49 17.57
C GLY A 46 -34.54 32.09 17.72
N VAL A 47 -33.78 32.28 16.63
CA VAL A 47 -32.56 33.11 16.60
C VAL A 47 -32.41 33.76 15.21
N VAL A 48 -31.99 35.02 15.27
CA VAL A 48 -32.02 36.10 14.29
C VAL A 48 -31.03 35.91 13.13
N ILE A 49 -31.49 36.23 11.91
CA ILE A 49 -30.69 36.43 10.71
C ILE A 49 -30.26 37.91 10.66
N VAL A 50 -28.97 38.17 10.45
CA VAL A 50 -28.48 39.46 9.95
C VAL A 50 -27.82 39.21 8.59
N SER A 51 -28.50 39.66 7.54
CA SER A 51 -27.96 39.81 6.19
C SER A 51 -27.33 41.20 6.06
N CYS A 52 -26.11 41.26 5.54
CA CYS A 52 -25.57 42.47 4.90
C CYS A 52 -25.13 42.13 3.48
N LEU A 53 -25.81 42.78 2.53
CA LEU A 53 -25.43 42.94 1.12
C LEU A 53 -24.53 44.19 0.98
N ILE A 54 -24.00 44.37 -0.24
CA ILE A 54 -23.28 45.51 -0.83
C ILE A 54 -21.75 45.27 -0.85
N GLY A 55 -21.02 45.38 -1.98
CA GLY A 55 -21.37 45.97 -3.26
C GLY A 55 -20.35 45.66 -4.36
N ALA A 56 -20.68 46.13 -5.55
CA ALA A 56 -20.02 45.90 -6.82
C ALA A 56 -18.97 46.97 -7.17
N ALA A 57 -18.18 46.62 -8.21
CA ALA A 57 -17.46 47.46 -9.18
C ALA A 57 -16.13 48.12 -8.75
N CYS A 58 -15.06 47.83 -9.49
CA CYS A 58 -14.57 48.74 -10.54
C CYS A 58 -13.44 48.10 -11.37
N LEU A 59 -13.51 48.34 -12.68
CA LEU A 59 -12.46 48.17 -13.68
C LEU A 59 -11.32 49.16 -13.45
N ALA A 60 -10.08 48.79 -13.81
CA ALA A 60 -9.09 49.74 -14.29
C ALA A 60 -8.06 49.04 -15.19
N GLU A 61 -7.92 49.60 -16.39
CA GLU A 61 -6.93 49.32 -17.42
C GLU A 61 -5.51 49.79 -17.05
N SER A 62 -4.54 49.05 -17.61
CA SER A 62 -3.17 49.38 -18.07
C SER A 62 -2.74 50.86 -18.11
N PRO A 63 -1.42 51.18 -18.00
CA PRO A 63 -0.54 50.98 -19.16
C PRO A 63 0.97 50.72 -18.93
N ALA A 64 1.56 50.12 -19.97
CA ALA A 64 2.84 50.42 -20.65
C ALA A 64 4.18 50.50 -19.89
N GLY A 65 5.12 49.65 -20.36
CA GLY A 65 6.35 50.14 -21.00
C GLY A 65 7.65 50.16 -20.17
N GLY A 66 8.65 49.40 -20.61
CA GLY A 66 10.07 49.57 -20.22
C GLY A 66 10.91 48.29 -20.38
N PRO A 67 12.23 48.40 -20.55
CA PRO A 67 12.86 48.10 -21.84
C PRO A 67 13.75 46.84 -21.89
N ALA A 68 14.23 46.56 -23.10
CA ALA A 68 15.05 45.43 -23.54
C ALA A 68 16.39 45.25 -22.80
N PRO A 69 16.91 44.02 -22.68
CA PRO A 69 18.24 43.77 -22.15
C PRO A 69 19.33 44.01 -23.20
N THR A 70 20.31 44.83 -22.80
CA THR A 70 21.56 45.14 -23.49
C THR A 70 22.47 43.92 -23.54
N ALA A 71 23.03 43.65 -24.71
CA ALA A 71 24.11 42.68 -24.89
C ALA A 71 25.39 43.18 -24.19
N VAL A 72 26.02 42.31 -23.40
CA VAL A 72 27.35 42.52 -22.85
C VAL A 72 28.28 41.46 -23.41
N ASP A 73 29.20 41.92 -24.24
CA ASP A 73 30.36 41.22 -24.77
C ASP A 73 31.43 41.13 -23.67
N VAL A 74 31.92 39.92 -23.38
CA VAL A 74 33.08 39.71 -22.51
C VAL A 74 34.00 38.68 -23.17
N SER A 75 35.11 39.19 -23.68
CA SER A 75 36.23 38.43 -24.23
C SER A 75 36.94 37.57 -23.17
N PRO A 76 37.61 36.48 -23.57
CA PRO A 76 38.24 35.50 -22.66
C PRO A 76 39.59 35.96 -22.11
N THR A 77 39.80 35.69 -20.82
CA THR A 77 41.06 35.89 -20.08
C THR A 77 42.08 34.77 -20.37
N PRO A 78 43.39 35.05 -20.51
CA PRO A 78 44.43 34.04 -20.74
C PRO A 78 44.76 33.20 -19.50
N PRO A 79 45.34 31.99 -19.69
CA PRO A 79 45.63 31.05 -18.60
C PRO A 79 46.84 31.47 -17.74
N SER A 80 46.74 31.18 -16.44
CA SER A 80 47.82 31.35 -15.46
C SER A 80 48.86 30.23 -15.53
N PRO A 81 50.14 30.51 -15.18
CA PRO A 81 51.22 29.53 -15.17
C PRO A 81 51.12 28.52 -13.99
N PRO A 82 51.75 27.34 -14.11
CA PRO A 82 51.65 26.27 -13.12
C PRO A 82 52.46 26.58 -11.85
N PRO A 83 51.99 26.19 -10.65
CA PRO A 83 52.77 26.26 -9.43
C PRO A 83 53.83 25.15 -9.35
N SER A 84 54.97 25.53 -8.79
CA SER A 84 56.17 24.71 -8.57
C SER A 84 55.93 23.52 -7.64
N ALA A 85 56.59 22.41 -7.97
CA ALA A 85 56.61 21.17 -7.21
C ALA A 85 57.07 21.38 -5.75
N SER A 86 56.22 21.00 -4.81
CA SER A 86 56.60 20.76 -3.42
C SER A 86 56.78 19.26 -3.20
N ALA A 87 57.87 18.91 -2.54
CA ALA A 87 58.31 17.54 -2.31
C ALA A 87 57.34 16.75 -1.41
N THR A 88 56.99 15.55 -1.88
CA THR A 88 56.17 14.55 -1.20
C THR A 88 56.97 13.85 -0.09
N PRO A 89 56.53 13.81 1.17
CA PRO A 89 57.11 12.92 2.19
C PRO A 89 56.72 11.44 1.91
N PRO A 90 57.52 10.46 2.36
CA PRO A 90 57.33 9.06 2.00
C PRO A 90 55.99 8.52 2.51
N ALA A 91 55.25 7.84 1.64
CA ALA A 91 54.01 7.15 1.97
C ALA A 91 54.29 6.02 2.96
N GLU A 92 53.75 6.16 4.17
CA GLU A 92 53.61 5.08 5.14
C GLU A 92 52.60 4.07 4.56
N GLN A 93 53.06 2.86 4.24
CA GLN A 93 52.20 1.81 3.70
C GLN A 93 51.13 1.46 4.75
N PRO A 94 49.83 1.59 4.45
CA PRO A 94 48.80 1.13 5.37
C PRO A 94 48.96 -0.38 5.55
N ALA A 95 49.13 -0.80 6.80
CA ALA A 95 49.10 -2.20 7.18
C ALA A 95 47.81 -2.81 6.64
N VAL A 96 47.94 -3.87 5.85
CA VAL A 96 46.82 -4.67 5.36
C VAL A 96 46.20 -5.33 6.58
N VAL A 97 45.19 -4.69 7.16
CA VAL A 97 44.33 -5.31 8.17
C VAL A 97 43.67 -6.48 7.47
N ALA A 98 44.04 -7.70 7.86
CA ALA A 98 43.41 -8.91 7.36
C ALA A 98 41.90 -8.76 7.59
N ALA A 99 41.13 -8.70 6.49
CA ALA A 99 39.69 -8.63 6.54
C ALA A 99 39.20 -9.83 7.37
N GLU A 100 38.50 -9.54 8.45
CA GLU A 100 37.81 -10.54 9.25
C GLU A 100 36.90 -11.34 8.30
N PRO A 101 36.95 -12.69 8.31
CA PRO A 101 36.18 -13.50 7.37
C PRO A 101 34.72 -13.13 7.47
N GLU A 102 34.12 -12.79 6.32
CA GLU A 102 32.71 -12.43 6.21
C GLU A 102 31.87 -13.54 6.86
N PRO A 103 30.97 -13.21 7.79
CA PRO A 103 30.19 -14.22 8.49
C PRO A 103 29.42 -15.06 7.48
N GLU A 104 29.49 -16.39 7.64
CA GLU A 104 28.74 -17.30 6.78
C GLU A 104 27.26 -16.93 6.77
N PRO A 105 26.59 -16.93 5.60
CA PRO A 105 25.19 -16.55 5.51
C PRO A 105 24.35 -17.49 6.36
N GLU A 106 23.49 -16.92 7.19
CA GLU A 106 22.59 -17.73 8.01
C GLU A 106 21.74 -18.65 7.13
N PRO A 107 21.53 -19.91 7.54
CA PRO A 107 20.71 -20.83 6.78
C PRO A 107 19.27 -20.30 6.68
N PRO A 108 18.55 -20.66 5.60
CA PRO A 108 17.17 -20.23 5.44
C PRO A 108 16.29 -20.79 6.59
N PRO A 109 15.21 -20.08 6.98
CA PRO A 109 14.40 -20.42 8.16
C PRO A 109 13.90 -21.86 8.22
N PHE A 110 13.63 -22.46 7.07
CA PHE A 110 13.07 -23.80 6.92
C PHE A 110 14.01 -24.75 6.16
N ALA A 111 15.33 -24.59 6.33
CA ALA A 111 16.33 -25.46 5.71
C ALA A 111 16.04 -26.96 5.93
N GLY A 112 16.14 -27.75 4.87
CA GLY A 112 15.95 -29.21 4.92
C GLY A 112 14.49 -29.68 5.04
N ARG A 113 13.51 -28.77 5.02
CA ARG A 113 12.09 -29.12 5.05
C ARG A 113 11.51 -29.13 3.63
N GLU A 114 10.52 -30.00 3.39
CA GLU A 114 9.75 -30.00 2.15
C GLU A 114 8.52 -29.09 2.24
N ARG A 115 7.89 -29.06 3.43
CA ARG A 115 6.64 -28.33 3.69
C ARG A 115 6.73 -27.55 5.00
N VAL A 116 6.02 -26.44 5.04
CA VAL A 116 5.95 -25.50 6.18
C VAL A 116 4.49 -25.16 6.45
N ARG A 117 4.09 -25.17 7.71
CA ARG A 117 2.73 -24.77 8.09
C ARG A 117 2.57 -23.25 8.04
N VAL A 118 1.36 -22.79 7.78
CA VAL A 118 1.03 -21.36 7.75
C VAL A 118 1.34 -20.67 9.08
N ASP A 119 1.08 -21.30 10.22
CA ASP A 119 1.42 -20.71 11.52
C ASP A 119 2.94 -20.58 11.76
N GLU A 120 3.75 -21.52 11.29
CA GLU A 120 5.21 -21.44 11.32
C GLU A 120 5.74 -20.34 10.41
N LEU A 121 5.17 -20.18 9.20
CA LEU A 121 5.50 -19.07 8.31
C LEU A 121 5.19 -17.72 8.98
N LEU A 122 4.00 -17.56 9.56
CA LEU A 122 3.59 -16.31 10.21
C LEU A 122 4.43 -16.01 11.45
N ALA A 123 4.84 -17.03 12.19
CA ALA A 123 5.79 -16.88 13.31
C ALA A 123 7.15 -16.38 12.80
N ALA A 124 7.71 -16.99 11.76
CA ALA A 124 8.96 -16.54 11.16
C ALA A 124 8.89 -15.09 10.65
N ILE A 125 7.78 -14.68 10.02
CA ILE A 125 7.57 -13.28 9.62
C ILE A 125 7.55 -12.35 10.84
N THR A 126 6.94 -12.79 11.94
CA THR A 126 6.87 -12.01 13.18
C THR A 126 8.27 -11.82 13.80
N GLU A 127 9.14 -12.82 13.68
CA GLU A 127 10.54 -12.75 14.13
C GLU A 127 11.38 -11.73 13.34
N GLU A 128 11.01 -11.40 12.10
CA GLU A 128 11.70 -10.37 11.31
C GLU A 128 11.34 -8.93 11.71
N VAL A 129 10.20 -8.73 12.39
CA VAL A 129 9.67 -7.39 12.71
C VAL A 129 10.68 -6.54 13.50
N PRO A 130 11.35 -7.03 14.56
CA PRO A 130 12.31 -6.23 15.31
C PRO A 130 13.50 -5.78 14.46
N GLY A 131 14.08 -6.67 13.64
CA GLY A 131 15.21 -6.31 12.78
C GLY A 131 14.84 -5.25 11.74
N ILE A 132 13.63 -5.32 11.18
CA ILE A 132 13.13 -4.30 10.26
C ILE A 132 12.85 -2.97 10.98
N ALA A 133 12.37 -3.03 12.22
CA ALA A 133 12.08 -1.87 13.07
C ALA A 133 13.35 -1.09 13.51
N GLU A 134 14.54 -1.69 13.35
CA GLU A 134 15.81 -1.02 13.56
C GLU A 134 16.25 -0.16 12.36
N SER A 135 15.62 -0.34 11.19
CA SER A 135 15.97 0.43 9.99
C SER A 135 15.69 1.93 10.16
N PRO A 136 16.69 2.80 9.97
CA PRO A 136 16.50 4.24 9.96
C PRO A 136 15.53 4.70 8.85
N SER A 137 15.52 4.01 7.71
CA SER A 137 14.61 4.33 6.60
C SER A 137 13.15 4.05 6.97
N VAL A 138 12.88 2.92 7.63
CA VAL A 138 11.54 2.57 8.09
C VAL A 138 11.07 3.54 9.18
N ARG A 139 11.97 3.95 10.07
CA ARG A 139 11.69 5.00 11.07
C ARG A 139 11.34 6.33 10.42
N ALA A 140 12.11 6.77 9.42
CA ALA A 140 11.85 8.01 8.70
C ALA A 140 10.49 7.98 7.99
N ASP A 141 10.16 6.86 7.31
CA ASP A 141 8.86 6.70 6.66
C ASP A 141 7.70 6.74 7.67
N TYR A 142 7.89 6.17 8.88
CA TYR A 142 6.88 6.25 9.95
C TYR A 142 6.65 7.68 10.44
N HIS A 143 7.71 8.46 10.65
CA HIS A 143 7.54 9.86 11.05
C HIS A 143 6.82 10.67 9.97
N ALA A 144 7.17 10.48 8.70
CA ALA A 144 6.46 11.10 7.58
C ALA A 144 4.97 10.68 7.55
N PHE A 145 4.69 9.40 7.82
CA PHE A 145 3.34 8.88 7.95
C PHE A 145 2.56 9.55 9.10
N LEU A 146 3.16 9.72 10.28
CA LEU A 146 2.48 10.39 11.40
C LEU A 146 2.13 11.85 11.07
N THR A 147 3.06 12.57 10.42
CA THR A 147 2.83 13.95 9.98
C THR A 147 1.74 14.01 8.92
N ASP A 148 1.78 13.16 7.90
CA ASP A 148 0.77 13.14 6.83
C ASP A 148 -0.64 12.90 7.41
N PHE A 149 -0.77 11.94 8.32
CA PHE A 149 -2.05 11.60 8.97
C PHE A 149 -2.42 12.49 10.16
N GLU A 150 -1.63 13.53 10.47
CA GLU A 150 -1.86 14.46 11.58
C GLU A 150 -2.01 13.77 12.94
N ILE A 151 -1.27 12.66 13.14
CA ILE A 151 -1.31 11.82 14.34
C ILE A 151 0.04 11.78 15.08
N GLU A 152 0.85 12.83 14.99
CA GLU A 152 2.17 12.93 15.66
C GLU A 152 2.10 12.71 17.18
N HIS A 153 0.96 13.04 17.80
CA HIS A 153 0.69 12.78 19.21
C HIS A 153 0.61 11.28 19.57
N LEU A 154 0.62 10.39 18.57
CA LEU A 154 0.60 8.94 18.69
C LEU A 154 1.97 8.29 18.40
N ASP A 155 3.09 9.02 18.57
CA ASP A 155 4.44 8.45 18.54
C ASP A 155 4.64 7.50 19.74
N ASP A 156 4.04 6.32 19.60
CA ASP A 156 3.91 5.25 20.57
C ASP A 156 4.65 4.02 20.02
N PRO A 157 5.52 3.36 20.80
CA PRO A 157 6.25 2.17 20.38
C PRO A 157 5.35 1.07 19.78
N ASP A 158 4.15 0.85 20.30
CA ASP A 158 3.22 -0.15 19.79
C ASP A 158 2.66 0.23 18.41
N ILE A 159 2.34 1.52 18.21
CA ILE A 159 1.86 2.02 16.90
C ILE A 159 2.99 1.99 15.87
N TYR A 160 4.23 2.27 16.27
CA TYR A 160 5.37 2.10 15.38
C TYR A 160 5.54 0.64 14.95
N LEU A 161 5.49 -0.31 15.88
CA LEU A 161 5.60 -1.73 15.51
C LEU A 161 4.41 -2.20 14.65
N ASP A 162 3.21 -1.65 14.87
CA ASP A 162 2.06 -1.89 14.01
C ASP A 162 2.28 -1.34 12.60
N TYR A 163 2.86 -0.15 12.47
CA TYR A 163 3.26 0.40 11.17
C TYR A 163 4.23 -0.54 10.44
N VAL A 164 5.25 -1.06 11.14
CA VAL A 164 6.21 -2.02 10.56
C VAL A 164 5.49 -3.29 10.09
N ARG A 165 4.61 -3.87 10.91
CA ARG A 165 3.80 -5.04 10.54
C ARG A 165 2.91 -4.77 9.33
N VAL A 166 2.22 -3.64 9.32
CA VAL A 166 1.34 -3.24 8.21
C VAL A 166 2.14 -3.05 6.93
N LYS A 167 3.31 -2.40 6.99
CA LYS A 167 4.23 -2.26 5.86
C LYS A 167 4.66 -3.63 5.33
N ILE A 168 5.12 -4.54 6.20
CA ILE A 168 5.52 -5.90 5.79
C ILE A 168 4.36 -6.63 5.12
N ALA A 169 3.19 -6.67 5.76
CA ALA A 169 2.03 -7.34 5.21
C ALA A 169 1.61 -6.72 3.87
N PHE A 170 1.59 -5.38 3.77
CA PHE A 170 1.21 -4.66 2.56
C PHE A 170 2.14 -5.00 1.39
N GLU A 171 3.45 -4.85 1.58
CA GLU A 171 4.44 -5.08 0.52
C GLU A 171 4.53 -6.56 0.13
N ALA A 172 4.33 -7.45 1.09
CA ALA A 172 4.27 -8.88 0.86
C ALA A 172 3.06 -9.27 0.00
N THR A 173 1.86 -8.79 0.35
CA THR A 173 0.59 -9.33 -0.19
C THR A 173 -0.07 -8.46 -1.26
N ARG A 174 0.52 -7.35 -1.68
CA ARG A 174 -0.03 -6.55 -2.78
C ARG A 174 0.28 -7.17 -4.15
N ALA A 175 -0.48 -6.74 -5.16
CA ALA A 175 -0.14 -6.97 -6.56
C ALA A 175 1.26 -6.41 -6.87
N GLY A 176 2.10 -7.22 -7.53
CA GLY A 176 3.50 -6.88 -7.81
C GLY A 176 4.39 -6.88 -6.55
N GLY A 177 3.88 -7.28 -5.39
CA GLY A 177 4.60 -7.31 -4.13
C GLY A 177 5.68 -8.41 -4.05
N TRP A 178 6.27 -8.52 -2.86
CA TRP A 178 7.38 -9.44 -2.58
C TRP A 178 7.02 -10.89 -2.81
N TRP A 179 5.77 -11.29 -2.52
CA TRP A 179 5.33 -12.68 -2.69
C TRP A 179 4.91 -13.02 -4.12
N GLY A 180 5.06 -12.10 -5.08
CA GLY A 180 4.80 -12.40 -6.49
C GLY A 180 3.32 -12.61 -6.81
N LEU A 181 2.42 -11.85 -6.18
CA LEU A 181 1.01 -11.88 -6.53
C LEU A 181 0.75 -11.06 -7.79
N LYS A 182 0.08 -11.65 -8.78
CA LYS A 182 -0.39 -10.95 -9.98
C LYS A 182 -1.86 -10.58 -9.82
N TRP A 183 -2.19 -9.33 -10.11
CA TRP A 183 -3.57 -8.91 -10.16
C TRP A 183 -4.23 -9.38 -11.47
N ASP A 184 -5.38 -10.03 -11.36
CA ASP A 184 -6.29 -10.34 -12.47
C ASP A 184 -7.72 -10.48 -11.93
N ILE A 185 -8.72 -10.44 -12.81
CA ILE A 185 -10.12 -10.60 -12.44
C ILE A 185 -10.42 -12.08 -12.19
N THR A 186 -10.74 -12.42 -10.95
CA THR A 186 -11.08 -13.79 -10.53
C THR A 186 -12.58 -13.96 -10.28
N ASN A 187 -13.31 -12.85 -10.04
CA ASN A 187 -14.73 -12.84 -9.66
C ASN A 187 -15.04 -13.59 -8.36
N GLU A 188 -14.13 -13.51 -7.40
CA GLU A 188 -14.26 -14.20 -6.12
C GLU A 188 -14.99 -13.37 -5.07
N GLN A 189 -14.98 -13.86 -3.83
CA GLN A 189 -15.46 -13.15 -2.64
C GLN A 189 -14.23 -12.65 -1.87
N PRO A 190 -14.37 -11.74 -0.88
CA PRO A 190 -13.25 -11.08 -0.22
C PRO A 190 -12.64 -12.03 0.81
N ASN A 191 -11.93 -13.04 0.34
CA ASN A 191 -11.21 -14.03 1.13
C ASN A 191 -9.98 -14.49 0.37
N SER A 192 -8.94 -14.92 1.09
CA SER A 192 -7.71 -15.39 0.45
C SER A 192 -7.62 -16.92 0.32
N ASP A 193 -8.74 -17.65 0.45
CA ASP A 193 -8.77 -19.12 0.49
C ASP A 193 -8.11 -19.71 -0.78
N LYS A 194 -8.36 -19.11 -1.94
CA LYS A 194 -7.82 -19.56 -3.24
C LYS A 194 -6.34 -19.28 -3.41
N VAL A 195 -5.84 -18.18 -2.88
CA VAL A 195 -4.39 -17.89 -2.87
C VAL A 195 -3.65 -18.97 -2.07
N TRP A 196 -4.13 -19.30 -0.87
CA TRP A 196 -3.56 -20.37 -0.05
C TRP A 196 -3.66 -21.74 -0.73
N ALA A 197 -4.79 -22.04 -1.38
CA ALA A 197 -4.95 -23.27 -2.14
C ALA A 197 -3.97 -23.36 -3.30
N HIS A 198 -3.74 -22.27 -4.03
CA HIS A 198 -2.76 -22.19 -5.12
C HIS A 198 -1.35 -22.51 -4.60
N TRP A 199 -0.90 -21.77 -3.59
CA TRP A 199 0.43 -21.97 -3.01
C TRP A 199 0.64 -23.39 -2.46
N LYS A 200 -0.37 -23.98 -1.84
CA LYS A 200 -0.33 -25.37 -1.36
C LYS A 200 -0.03 -26.37 -2.49
N THR A 201 -0.54 -26.12 -3.69
CA THR A 201 -0.41 -26.99 -4.85
C THR A 201 0.79 -26.67 -5.75
N LEU A 202 1.60 -25.67 -5.41
CA LEU A 202 2.82 -25.40 -6.16
C LEU A 202 3.82 -26.54 -5.96
N GLU A 203 4.26 -27.11 -7.08
CA GLU A 203 5.30 -28.12 -7.12
C GLU A 203 6.64 -27.42 -7.31
N LEU A 204 7.34 -27.17 -6.21
CA LEU A 204 8.68 -26.60 -6.19
C LEU A 204 9.67 -27.70 -5.81
N GLY A 205 10.62 -28.00 -6.69
CA GLY A 205 11.64 -29.03 -6.43
C GLY A 205 12.43 -28.74 -5.15
N ALA A 206 12.87 -29.81 -4.47
CA ALA A 206 13.65 -29.72 -3.23
C ALA A 206 14.97 -28.94 -3.40
N ASP A 207 15.55 -28.98 -4.60
CA ASP A 207 16.72 -28.20 -4.98
C ASP A 207 16.28 -26.85 -5.53
N ALA A 208 16.08 -25.86 -4.64
CA ALA A 208 15.90 -24.43 -4.94
C ALA A 208 15.28 -24.14 -6.32
N GLY A 209 14.19 -24.83 -6.66
CA GLY A 209 13.51 -24.64 -7.94
C GLY A 209 13.14 -23.18 -8.03
N ALA A 210 13.56 -22.50 -9.11
CA ALA A 210 13.38 -21.06 -9.24
C ALA A 210 11.92 -20.71 -8.91
N ILE A 211 11.72 -19.92 -7.86
CA ILE A 211 10.39 -19.48 -7.46
C ILE A 211 9.80 -18.73 -8.67
N PRO A 212 8.60 -19.10 -9.14
CA PRO A 212 8.01 -18.42 -10.27
C PRO A 212 7.79 -16.95 -9.92
N GLU A 213 7.99 -16.05 -10.89
CA GLU A 213 7.78 -14.62 -10.69
C GLU A 213 6.35 -14.30 -10.23
N THR A 214 5.38 -15.07 -10.73
CA THR A 214 3.99 -15.09 -10.26
C THR A 214 3.74 -16.36 -9.45
N THR A 215 3.46 -16.21 -8.16
CA THR A 215 3.19 -17.34 -7.25
C THR A 215 1.69 -17.62 -7.09
N ALA A 216 0.85 -16.60 -7.30
CA ALA A 216 -0.62 -16.73 -7.39
C ALA A 216 -1.23 -15.53 -8.12
N ILE A 217 -2.45 -15.74 -8.61
CA ILE A 217 -3.30 -14.71 -9.23
C ILE A 217 -4.45 -14.40 -8.26
N ALA A 218 -4.76 -13.13 -8.07
CA ALA A 218 -5.80 -12.68 -7.15
C ALA A 218 -6.40 -11.32 -7.55
N GLU A 219 -7.70 -11.12 -7.31
CA GLU A 219 -8.37 -9.83 -7.51
C GLU A 219 -8.21 -8.91 -6.27
N CYS A 220 -8.67 -7.65 -6.36
CA CYS A 220 -8.56 -6.64 -5.31
C CYS A 220 -9.14 -7.07 -3.95
N ASP A 221 -10.18 -7.89 -3.95
CA ASP A 221 -10.86 -8.39 -2.76
C ASP A 221 -10.09 -9.52 -2.08
N GLU A 222 -9.56 -10.47 -2.85
CA GLU A 222 -8.67 -11.53 -2.38
C GLU A 222 -7.34 -10.96 -1.85
N LEU A 223 -6.75 -9.97 -2.53
CA LEU A 223 -5.51 -9.32 -2.11
C LEU A 223 -5.71 -8.52 -0.80
N SER A 224 -6.82 -7.77 -0.71
CA SER A 224 -7.18 -7.05 0.52
C SER A 224 -7.47 -8.00 1.69
N ALA A 225 -8.12 -9.12 1.41
CA ALA A 225 -8.37 -10.17 2.39
C ALA A 225 -7.07 -10.84 2.87
N LEU A 226 -6.15 -11.15 1.94
CA LEU A 226 -4.86 -11.74 2.26
C LEU A 226 -4.02 -10.80 3.14
N PHE A 227 -3.96 -9.52 2.78
CA PHE A 227 -3.34 -8.49 3.62
C PHE A 227 -3.94 -8.51 5.04
N ALA A 228 -5.27 -8.45 5.14
CA ALA A 228 -5.95 -8.40 6.42
C ALA A 228 -5.73 -9.67 7.25
N PHE A 229 -5.67 -10.83 6.59
CA PHE A 229 -5.33 -12.10 7.22
C PHE A 229 -3.92 -12.07 7.80
N VAL A 230 -2.91 -11.70 6.99
CA VAL A 230 -1.49 -11.68 7.39
C VAL A 230 -1.25 -10.65 8.49
N ALA A 231 -1.65 -9.39 8.26
CA ALA A 231 -1.44 -8.29 9.22
C ALA A 231 -1.98 -8.65 10.62
N LYS A 232 -3.18 -9.23 10.69
CA LYS A 232 -3.76 -9.66 11.98
C LYS A 232 -2.97 -10.77 12.67
N ARG A 233 -2.37 -11.71 11.92
CA ARG A 233 -1.66 -12.85 12.52
C ARG A 233 -0.22 -12.56 12.91
N ILE A 234 0.42 -11.58 12.29
CA ILE A 234 1.77 -11.13 12.69
C ILE A 234 1.74 -10.17 13.91
N GLY A 235 0.55 -9.96 14.50
CA GLY A 235 0.41 -9.45 15.86
C GLY A 235 0.25 -7.93 15.97
N LEU A 236 -0.74 -7.34 15.28
CA LEU A 236 -1.13 -5.95 15.53
C LEU A 236 -1.54 -5.72 17.00
N SER A 237 -1.19 -4.56 17.53
CA SER A 237 -1.57 -4.15 18.88
C SER A 237 -3.09 -4.01 19.02
N ARG A 238 -3.57 -3.90 20.25
CA ARG A 238 -5.00 -3.69 20.54
C ARG A 238 -5.54 -2.33 20.07
N ARG A 239 -4.63 -1.40 19.72
CA ARG A 239 -4.97 -0.09 19.18
C ARG A 239 -5.22 -0.13 17.68
N SER A 240 -4.72 -1.17 17.00
CA SER A 240 -4.83 -1.34 15.57
C SER A 240 -5.89 -2.38 15.20
N GLU A 241 -6.67 -2.08 14.17
CA GLU A 241 -7.59 -3.04 13.57
C GLU A 241 -7.50 -2.99 12.05
N VAL A 242 -7.57 -4.13 11.40
CA VAL A 242 -7.69 -4.19 9.94
C VAL A 242 -9.08 -4.71 9.57
N GLY A 243 -9.70 -4.02 8.62
CA GLY A 243 -10.96 -4.43 8.02
C GLY A 243 -10.99 -4.15 6.54
N LEU A 244 -12.14 -4.39 5.94
CA LEU A 244 -12.39 -4.17 4.52
C LEU A 244 -13.48 -3.13 4.33
N LEU A 245 -13.35 -2.31 3.30
CA LEU A 245 -14.45 -1.56 2.74
C LEU A 245 -15.18 -2.45 1.73
N TRP A 246 -16.45 -2.75 2.04
CA TRP A 246 -17.37 -3.67 1.37
C TRP A 246 -18.82 -3.24 1.72
N PRO A 247 -19.91 -3.62 1.03
CA PRO A 247 -20.04 -3.95 -0.38
C PRO A 247 -20.48 -2.69 -1.15
N THR A 248 -19.69 -2.26 -2.11
CA THR A 248 -20.26 -1.58 -3.27
C THR A 248 -19.65 -2.26 -4.48
N GLY A 249 -20.45 -2.50 -5.53
CA GLY A 249 -20.08 -3.31 -6.70
C GLY A 249 -19.01 -2.71 -7.60
N ASN A 250 -17.95 -2.13 -7.02
CA ASN A 250 -16.89 -1.38 -7.69
C ASN A 250 -15.56 -1.43 -6.89
N HIS A 251 -15.23 -2.59 -6.30
CA HIS A 251 -13.96 -2.96 -5.63
C HIS A 251 -13.92 -2.94 -4.09
N THR A 252 -13.07 -3.82 -3.55
CA THR A 252 -12.82 -4.02 -2.12
C THR A 252 -11.40 -3.53 -1.80
N VAL A 253 -11.25 -2.77 -0.71
CA VAL A 253 -9.95 -2.30 -0.24
C VAL A 253 -9.80 -2.55 1.25
N ALA A 254 -8.60 -2.90 1.69
CA ALA A 254 -8.28 -3.01 3.10
C ALA A 254 -8.08 -1.64 3.74
N VAL A 255 -8.44 -1.53 5.02
CA VAL A 255 -8.24 -0.33 5.83
C VAL A 255 -7.63 -0.74 7.16
N TRP A 256 -6.51 -0.11 7.50
CA TRP A 256 -5.95 -0.15 8.84
C TRP A 256 -6.53 1.03 9.64
N THR A 257 -7.14 0.74 10.77
CA THR A 257 -7.67 1.74 11.69
C THR A 257 -6.82 1.78 12.95
N ILE A 258 -6.30 2.95 13.27
CA ILE A 258 -5.62 3.25 14.54
C ILE A 258 -6.66 3.83 15.50
N ASP A 259 -6.63 3.38 16.74
CA ASP A 259 -7.50 3.80 17.84
C ASP A 259 -8.99 3.72 17.52
N ARG A 260 -9.43 2.60 16.93
CA ARG A 260 -10.85 2.41 16.55
C ARG A 260 -11.85 2.73 17.67
N LYS A 261 -11.48 2.46 18.92
CA LYS A 261 -12.32 2.69 20.12
C LYS A 261 -12.07 4.04 20.80
N GLY A 262 -11.14 4.84 20.31
CA GLY A 262 -10.87 6.19 20.79
C GLY A 262 -11.84 7.22 20.21
N ASP A 263 -11.69 8.46 20.65
CA ASP A 263 -12.56 9.58 20.24
C ASP A 263 -12.30 10.05 18.80
N ALA A 264 -11.10 9.78 18.27
CA ALA A 264 -10.67 10.18 16.94
C ALA A 264 -9.93 9.02 16.23
N PRO A 265 -10.65 8.01 15.72
CA PRO A 265 -10.00 6.89 15.03
C PRO A 265 -9.45 7.34 13.68
N THR A 266 -8.22 6.92 13.35
CA THR A 266 -7.60 7.23 12.06
C THR A 266 -7.73 6.04 11.13
N ARG A 267 -8.35 6.26 9.95
CA ARG A 267 -8.53 5.23 8.91
C ARG A 267 -7.49 5.43 7.81
N ILE A 268 -6.64 4.43 7.61
CA ILE A 268 -5.58 4.42 6.60
C ILE A 268 -5.92 3.39 5.53
N VAL A 269 -6.00 3.85 4.28
CA VAL A 269 -6.24 2.96 3.13
C VAL A 269 -4.98 2.13 2.88
N VAL A 270 -5.18 0.82 2.69
CA VAL A 270 -4.12 -0.12 2.32
C VAL A 270 -4.41 -0.65 0.92
N PRO A 271 -3.80 -0.04 -0.11
CA PRO A 271 -4.20 -0.30 -1.48
C PRO A 271 -3.46 -1.50 -2.07
N THR A 272 -3.98 -2.70 -1.85
CA THR A 272 -3.32 -3.95 -2.24
C THR A 272 -3.35 -4.25 -3.74
N SER A 273 -4.12 -3.50 -4.53
CA SER A 273 -4.22 -3.65 -5.99
C SER A 273 -4.15 -2.31 -6.71
N GLN A 274 -3.62 -2.31 -7.94
CA GLN A 274 -3.50 -1.11 -8.79
C GLN A 274 -4.83 -0.49 -9.22
N ILE A 275 -5.98 -1.17 -9.09
CA ILE A 275 -7.24 -0.51 -9.40
C ILE A 275 -7.49 0.73 -8.51
N PHE A 276 -6.84 0.77 -7.35
CA PHE A 276 -6.88 1.91 -6.44
C PHE A 276 -5.71 2.88 -6.61
N LEU A 277 -4.70 2.56 -7.43
CA LEU A 277 -3.41 3.25 -7.44
C LEU A 277 -2.85 3.49 -8.85
N ASN A 278 -2.38 4.71 -9.07
CA ASN A 278 -1.35 4.97 -10.08
C ASN A 278 0.03 4.62 -9.49
N GLY A 279 1.07 4.54 -10.33
CA GLY A 279 2.43 4.11 -9.92
C GLY A 279 3.13 4.97 -8.85
N ASP A 280 2.54 6.08 -8.41
CA ASP A 280 3.03 6.93 -7.33
C ASP A 280 2.37 6.67 -5.97
N GLN A 281 1.35 5.82 -5.90
CA GLN A 281 0.56 5.61 -4.69
C GLN A 281 1.04 4.38 -3.89
N SER A 282 1.19 4.57 -2.58
CA SER A 282 1.66 3.57 -1.62
C SER A 282 0.74 3.45 -0.40
N LEU A 283 1.20 2.77 0.65
CA LEU A 283 0.53 2.66 1.94
C LEU A 283 0.15 4.05 2.46
N GLY A 284 -1.14 4.26 2.74
CA GLY A 284 -1.63 5.56 3.21
C GLY A 284 -1.93 6.58 2.11
N THR A 285 -2.05 6.15 0.85
CA THR A 285 -2.52 7.00 -0.25
C THR A 285 -3.77 7.82 0.12
N ARG A 286 -3.81 9.08 -0.36
CA ARG A 286 -4.98 9.99 -0.27
C ARG A 286 -5.90 9.91 -1.48
N GLY A 287 -5.56 9.09 -2.48
CA GLY A 287 -6.39 8.88 -3.68
C GLY A 287 -7.76 8.29 -3.37
N PHE A 288 -7.91 7.66 -2.21
CA PHE A 288 -9.16 7.12 -1.71
C PHE A 288 -9.47 7.69 -0.33
N ASP A 289 -10.70 8.18 -0.12
CA ASP A 289 -11.16 8.69 1.17
C ASP A 289 -11.94 7.60 1.93
N PRO A 290 -11.38 7.02 3.01
CA PRO A 290 -12.00 5.94 3.77
C PRO A 290 -13.21 6.38 4.60
N TRP A 291 -13.51 7.68 4.66
CA TRP A 291 -14.68 8.23 5.34
C TRP A 291 -15.91 8.38 4.44
N LYS A 292 -15.74 8.31 3.12
CA LYS A 292 -16.87 8.22 2.18
C LYS A 292 -17.72 6.96 2.43
N GLN A 293 -17.12 5.94 3.01
CA GLN A 293 -17.79 4.71 3.42
C GLN A 293 -18.16 4.76 4.90
N LYS A 294 -19.44 4.49 5.19
CA LYS A 294 -19.96 4.53 6.57
C LYS A 294 -19.32 3.45 7.46
N SER A 295 -19.07 2.28 6.89
CA SER A 295 -18.69 1.08 7.64
C SER A 295 -17.39 0.49 7.13
N ILE A 296 -16.51 0.15 8.07
CA ILE A 296 -15.39 -0.77 7.84
C ILE A 296 -15.78 -2.11 8.44
N PHE A 297 -15.82 -3.14 7.60
CA PHE A 297 -16.16 -4.49 8.00
C PHE A 297 -14.93 -5.16 8.58
N ASP A 298 -15.00 -5.47 9.88
CA ASP A 298 -13.91 -6.15 10.58
C ASP A 298 -13.63 -7.51 9.93
N TYR A 299 -12.37 -7.75 9.54
CA TYR A 299 -11.98 -8.95 8.82
C TYR A 299 -11.69 -10.12 9.78
N ARG A 300 -12.71 -10.92 10.14
CA ARG A 300 -12.58 -11.98 11.17
C ARG A 300 -12.29 -13.38 10.64
N ARG A 301 -12.12 -13.53 9.33
CA ARG A 301 -12.00 -14.85 8.73
C ARG A 301 -10.68 -15.54 9.08
N GLN A 302 -10.72 -16.86 9.00
CA GLN A 302 -9.57 -17.74 9.07
C GLN A 302 -9.39 -18.37 7.68
N ASP A 303 -8.89 -17.58 6.73
CA ASP A 303 -8.79 -17.98 5.31
C ASP A 303 -7.85 -19.16 5.07
N ALA A 304 -6.86 -19.33 5.95
CA ALA A 304 -6.07 -20.54 6.04
C ALA A 304 -6.12 -21.13 7.45
N ALA A 305 -6.24 -22.45 7.52
CA ALA A 305 -6.01 -23.18 8.75
C ALA A 305 -4.54 -23.03 9.16
N ALA A 306 -4.27 -22.91 10.46
CA ALA A 306 -2.90 -22.80 11.00
C ALA A 306 -1.99 -23.95 10.54
N LYS A 307 -2.58 -25.16 10.42
CA LYS A 307 -1.90 -26.39 9.99
C LYS A 307 -1.90 -26.60 8.47
N LEU A 308 -2.44 -25.66 7.68
CA LEU A 308 -2.29 -25.74 6.22
C LEU A 308 -0.81 -25.66 5.90
N GLU A 309 -0.34 -26.48 4.97
CA GLU A 309 1.06 -26.55 4.58
C GLU A 309 1.26 -26.03 3.16
N ILE A 310 2.34 -25.28 2.95
CA ILE A 310 2.84 -24.83 1.65
C ILE A 310 4.27 -25.37 1.43
N PRO A 311 4.81 -25.36 0.20
CA PRO A 311 6.20 -25.74 -0.04
C PRO A 311 7.16 -24.90 0.81
N ALA A 312 8.15 -25.56 1.43
CA ALA A 312 9.15 -24.87 2.25
C ALA A 312 10.01 -23.90 1.44
N ALA A 313 10.30 -24.22 0.17
CA ALA A 313 11.01 -23.33 -0.74
C ALA A 313 10.27 -21.98 -0.91
N LEU A 314 8.93 -22.02 -1.04
CA LEU A 314 8.10 -20.82 -1.12
C LEU A 314 8.11 -20.05 0.20
N ALA A 315 7.93 -20.75 1.33
CA ALA A 315 7.95 -20.13 2.65
C ALA A 315 9.31 -19.45 2.95
N ASN A 316 10.42 -20.10 2.59
CA ASN A 316 11.76 -19.52 2.70
C ASN A 316 11.87 -18.26 1.84
N HIS A 317 11.43 -18.31 0.58
CA HIS A 317 11.44 -17.14 -0.29
C HIS A 317 10.65 -15.97 0.30
N PHE A 318 9.48 -16.23 0.89
CA PHE A 318 8.65 -15.21 1.53
C PHE A 318 9.35 -14.53 2.71
N VAL A 319 10.05 -15.28 3.56
CA VAL A 319 10.77 -14.71 4.71
C VAL A 319 12.06 -14.02 4.26
N LEU A 320 12.82 -14.62 3.35
CA LEU A 320 14.08 -14.06 2.85
C LEU A 320 13.87 -12.75 2.09
N THR A 321 12.79 -12.62 1.31
CA THR A 321 12.45 -11.34 0.66
C THR A 321 12.08 -10.27 1.69
N ILE A 322 11.40 -10.63 2.78
CA ILE A 322 11.13 -9.70 3.89
C ILE A 322 12.45 -9.25 4.55
N ARG A 323 13.40 -10.17 4.79
CA ARG A 323 14.74 -9.83 5.30
C ARG A 323 15.49 -8.87 4.38
N GLU A 324 15.46 -9.13 3.08
CA GLU A 324 16.23 -8.38 2.08
C GLU A 324 15.65 -6.97 1.80
N TYR A 325 14.33 -6.85 1.79
CA TYR A 325 13.64 -5.62 1.34
C TYR A 325 12.92 -4.88 2.47
N GLY A 326 12.63 -5.53 3.59
CA GLY A 326 11.80 -4.98 4.67
C GLY A 326 12.33 -3.68 5.26
N GLY A 327 13.66 -3.55 5.39
CA GLY A 327 14.32 -2.35 5.90
C GLY A 327 14.42 -1.19 4.91
N ARG A 328 13.94 -1.32 3.67
CA ARG A 328 14.06 -0.28 2.64
C ARG A 328 12.95 0.77 2.76
N SER A 329 13.26 2.00 2.33
CA SER A 329 12.31 3.11 2.33
C SER A 329 11.13 2.85 1.38
N GLN A 330 9.99 3.48 1.64
CA GLN A 330 8.82 3.41 0.77
C GLN A 330 9.11 3.84 -0.67
N ALA A 331 9.98 4.84 -0.87
CA ALA A 331 10.37 5.31 -2.19
C ALA A 331 11.11 4.22 -3.00
N VAL A 332 12.12 3.58 -2.39
CA VAL A 332 12.85 2.48 -3.05
C VAL A 332 11.92 1.32 -3.37
N LEU A 333 11.01 0.98 -2.46
CA LEU A 333 10.03 -0.07 -2.73
C LEU A 333 9.04 0.34 -3.82
N GLN A 334 8.68 1.62 -3.93
CA GLN A 334 7.82 2.12 -5.02
C GLN A 334 8.49 1.94 -6.37
N ASP A 335 9.76 2.30 -6.51
CA ASP A 335 10.50 2.14 -7.75
C ASP A 335 10.56 0.65 -8.15
N GLN A 336 10.87 -0.24 -7.19
CA GLN A 336 10.89 -1.69 -7.44
C GLN A 336 9.54 -2.25 -7.89
N ARG A 337 8.43 -1.73 -7.33
CA ARG A 337 7.09 -2.11 -7.74
C ARG A 337 6.84 -1.68 -9.18
N ASN A 338 7.07 -0.41 -9.49
CA ASN A 338 6.84 0.14 -10.81
C ASN A 338 7.66 -0.61 -11.88
N ASP A 339 8.93 -0.91 -11.59
CA ASP A 339 9.80 -1.69 -12.47
C ASP A 339 9.26 -3.10 -12.74
N LYS A 340 8.66 -3.75 -11.72
CA LYS A 340 8.08 -5.09 -11.86
C LYS A 340 6.77 -5.05 -12.62
N GLU A 341 5.96 -4.02 -12.41
CA GLU A 341 4.71 -3.80 -13.13
C GLU A 341 4.96 -3.61 -14.63
N ASP A 342 5.98 -2.85 -15.02
CA ASP A 342 6.35 -2.64 -16.42
C ASP A 342 6.75 -3.93 -17.17
N ARG A 343 7.05 -5.01 -16.45
CA ARG A 343 7.40 -6.32 -17.03
C ARG A 343 6.22 -7.31 -17.15
N GLN A 344 5.07 -7.04 -16.54
CA GLN A 344 3.95 -7.99 -16.37
C GLN A 344 2.76 -7.79 -17.31
#